data_AF-A0A5C4SAH5-F1
#
_entry.id   AF-A0A5C4SAH5-F1
#
_cell.length_a   1.000
_cell.length_b   1.000
_cell.length_c   1.000
_cell.angle_alpha   90.00
_cell.angle_beta   90.00
_cell.angle_gamma   90.00
#
_symmetry.space_group_name_H-M   'P 1'
#
loop_
_entity.id
_entity.type
_entity.pdbx_description
1 polymer ?
#
loop_
_entity_poly.entity_id
_entity_poly.type
_entity_poly.pdbx_seq_one_letter_code
_entity_poly.pdbx_strand_id
1 'polypeptide(L)'
;MSTEPPIPEHGGYKELESFQVARLLYDLTVRFCNRYIDKRNRSHDRMVQEAISTVQNIVKGSQVSATSKTTELELNRVARESLEELRLDYEGFLRQNNMSVWPYDDRRRKTLTDRKCATVDEVALWVLQKHKRQSAERSSFAPPLPEIFANAAITLTIDACSLLNRQINTLEKRFGTK
;
A
#
# COMPACT_ATOMS: atom_id res chain seq x y z
N MET A 1 -26.72 17.10 36.57
CA MET A 1 -26.60 15.98 35.62
C MET A 1 -25.68 16.46 34.52
N SER A 2 -24.43 16.00 34.49
CA SER A 2 -23.47 16.40 33.47
C SER A 2 -23.77 15.64 32.19
N THR A 3 -24.27 16.35 31.18
CA THR A 3 -24.47 15.80 29.83
C THR A 3 -23.10 15.73 29.16
N GLU A 4 -22.50 14.54 29.18
CA GLU A 4 -21.31 14.25 28.39
C GLU A 4 -21.63 14.55 26.91
N PRO A 5 -20.76 15.30 26.20
CA PRO A 5 -21.01 15.60 24.79
C PRO A 5 -21.06 14.29 23.98
N PRO A 6 -21.95 14.22 22.97
CA PRO A 6 -22.08 13.02 22.16
C PRO A 6 -20.75 12.66 21.51
N ILE A 7 -20.43 11.37 21.54
CA ILE A 7 -19.24 10.79 20.92
C ILE A 7 -19.23 11.23 19.44
N PRO A 8 -18.15 11.88 18.94
CA PRO A 8 -18.05 12.24 17.53
C PRO A 8 -18.16 11.02 16.62
N GLU A 9 -18.66 11.20 15.39
CA GLU A 9 -18.69 10.11 14.40
C GLU A 9 -17.29 9.49 14.22
N HIS A 10 -17.20 8.16 14.34
CA HIS A 10 -15.97 7.38 14.21
C HIS A 10 -16.22 6.13 13.35
N GLY A 11 -15.16 5.56 12.76
CA GLY A 11 -15.29 4.38 11.90
C GLY A 11 -15.57 4.67 10.42
N GLY A 12 -15.44 5.93 9.97
CA GLY A 12 -15.49 6.34 8.56
C GLY A 12 -14.28 5.93 7.71
N TYR A 13 -13.58 4.84 8.06
CA TYR A 13 -12.33 4.42 7.42
C TYR A 13 -12.44 4.22 5.91
N LYS A 14 -13.64 3.91 5.40
CA LYS A 14 -13.89 3.69 3.96
C LYS A 14 -13.66 4.97 3.12
N GLU A 15 -13.81 6.14 3.74
CA GLU A 15 -13.59 7.44 3.11
C GLU A 15 -12.12 7.88 3.15
N LEU A 16 -11.26 7.16 3.89
CA LEU A 16 -9.84 7.47 3.94
C LEU A 16 -9.15 7.00 2.65
N GLU A 17 -8.48 7.92 1.95
CA GLU A 17 -7.64 7.57 0.81
C GLU A 17 -6.56 6.56 1.20
N SER A 18 -5.98 6.69 2.41
CA SER A 18 -5.00 5.74 2.96
C SER A 18 -5.56 4.31 3.03
N PHE A 19 -6.82 4.15 3.46
CA PHE A 19 -7.51 2.87 3.49
C PHE A 19 -7.77 2.32 2.09
N GLN A 20 -8.25 3.16 1.17
CA GLN A 20 -8.59 2.74 -0.19
C GLN A 20 -7.36 2.20 -0.93
N VAL A 21 -6.23 2.91 -0.84
CA VAL A 21 -4.96 2.47 -1.43
C VAL A 21 -4.40 1.24 -0.71
N ALA A 22 -4.47 1.17 0.63
CA ALA A 22 -4.03 0.00 1.39
C ALA A 22 -4.85 -1.26 1.05
N ARG A 23 -6.16 -1.13 0.85
CA ARG A 23 -7.02 -2.24 0.42
C ARG A 23 -6.67 -2.72 -0.98
N LEU A 24 -6.46 -1.79 -1.92
CA LEU A 24 -5.99 -2.13 -3.25
C LEU A 24 -4.64 -2.87 -3.19
N LEU A 25 -3.71 -2.39 -2.36
CA LEU A 25 -2.41 -3.01 -2.18
C LEU A 25 -2.53 -4.42 -1.58
N TYR A 26 -3.47 -4.65 -0.67
CA TYR A 26 -3.78 -6.00 -0.18
C TYR A 26 -4.23 -6.94 -1.30
N ASP A 27 -5.23 -6.56 -2.08
CA ASP A 27 -5.74 -7.38 -3.19
C ASP A 27 -4.64 -7.66 -4.23
N LEU A 28 -3.84 -6.63 -4.51
CA LEU A 28 -2.68 -6.71 -5.39
C LEU A 28 -1.62 -7.67 -4.86
N THR A 29 -1.32 -7.61 -3.56
CA THR A 29 -0.32 -8.46 -2.89
C THR A 29 -0.76 -9.91 -2.91
N VAL A 30 -2.02 -10.22 -2.58
CA VAL A 30 -2.55 -11.58 -2.67
C VAL A 30 -2.44 -12.12 -4.10
N ARG A 31 -2.79 -11.31 -5.11
CA ARG A 31 -2.67 -11.71 -6.53
C ARG A 31 -1.22 -11.93 -6.94
N PHE A 32 -0.31 -11.06 -6.52
CA PHE A 32 1.11 -11.16 -6.81
C PHE A 32 1.72 -12.43 -6.20
N CYS A 33 1.55 -12.62 -4.89
CA CYS A 33 2.08 -13.75 -4.16
C CYS A 33 1.57 -15.07 -4.73
N ASN A 34 0.26 -15.19 -4.99
CA ASN A 34 -0.32 -16.39 -5.60
C ASN A 34 0.20 -16.71 -7.00
N ARG A 35 0.72 -15.72 -7.73
CA ARG A 35 1.18 -15.88 -9.11
C ARG A 35 2.68 -16.10 -9.22
N TYR A 36 3.48 -15.45 -8.38
CA TYR A 36 4.92 -15.32 -8.56
C TYR A 36 5.76 -15.83 -7.38
N ILE A 37 5.13 -16.20 -6.27
CA ILE A 37 5.82 -16.75 -5.10
C ILE A 37 5.24 -18.15 -4.81
N ASP A 38 6.11 -19.13 -4.62
CA ASP A 38 5.69 -20.47 -4.20
C ASP A 38 4.93 -20.37 -2.86
N LYS A 39 3.76 -21.01 -2.77
CA LYS A 39 2.91 -20.99 -1.56
C LYS A 39 3.59 -21.60 -0.33
N ARG A 40 4.61 -22.44 -0.51
CA ARG A 40 5.42 -23.01 0.59
C ARG A 40 6.55 -22.08 1.02
N ASN A 41 6.84 -21.04 0.25
CA ASN A 41 7.83 -20.04 0.64
C ASN A 41 7.23 -19.13 1.71
N ARG A 42 7.92 -19.03 2.86
CA ARG A 42 7.53 -18.16 3.98
C ARG A 42 7.34 -16.70 3.58
N SER A 43 8.01 -16.24 2.53
CA SER A 43 7.81 -14.88 1.99
C SER A 43 6.40 -14.66 1.45
N HIS A 44 5.71 -15.69 0.97
CA HIS A 44 4.32 -15.59 0.51
C HIS A 44 3.42 -15.16 1.68
N ASP A 45 3.40 -15.97 2.75
CA ASP A 45 2.58 -15.70 3.92
C ASP A 45 2.94 -14.37 4.58
N ARG A 46 4.24 -14.07 4.70
CA ARG A 46 4.70 -12.81 5.31
C ARG A 46 4.17 -11.59 4.55
N MET A 47 4.34 -11.53 3.23
CA MET A 47 3.85 -10.40 2.43
C MET A 47 2.34 -10.21 2.56
N VAL A 48 1.58 -11.32 2.54
CA VAL A 48 0.13 -11.28 2.71
C VAL A 48 -0.25 -10.78 4.11
N GLN A 49 0.46 -11.22 5.15
CA GLN A 49 0.21 -10.77 6.52
C GLN A 49 0.55 -9.29 6.73
N GLU A 50 1.64 -8.77 6.16
CA GLU A 50 1.95 -7.33 6.25
C GLU A 50 0.87 -6.48 5.58
N ALA A 51 0.36 -6.92 4.43
CA ALA A 51 -0.75 -6.25 3.76
C ALA A 51 -2.05 -6.30 4.59
N ILE A 52 -2.36 -7.44 5.22
CA ILE A 52 -3.50 -7.58 6.15
C ILE A 52 -3.34 -6.65 7.35
N SER A 53 -2.16 -6.67 7.99
CA SER A 53 -1.81 -5.84 9.15
C SER A 53 -2.04 -4.37 8.85
N THR A 54 -1.56 -3.90 7.69
CA THR A 54 -1.76 -2.52 7.23
C THR A 54 -3.24 -2.14 7.23
N VAL A 55 -4.08 -2.92 6.54
CA VAL A 55 -5.53 -2.62 6.41
C VAL A 55 -6.21 -2.66 7.78
N GLN A 56 -5.93 -3.69 8.58
CA GLN A 56 -6.57 -3.85 9.89
C GLN A 56 -6.22 -2.72 10.86
N ASN A 57 -4.97 -2.27 10.88
CA ASN A 57 -4.55 -1.20 11.77
C ASN A 57 -5.17 0.15 11.38
N ILE A 58 -5.33 0.44 10.09
CA ILE A 58 -6.08 1.63 9.63
C ILE A 58 -7.54 1.57 10.10
N VAL A 59 -8.21 0.42 9.91
CA VAL A 59 -9.60 0.21 10.31
C VAL A 59 -9.76 0.38 11.83
N LYS A 60 -8.94 -0.32 12.62
CA LYS A 60 -8.98 -0.25 14.09
C LYS A 60 -8.70 1.17 14.57
N GLY A 61 -7.70 1.85 14.00
CA GLY A 61 -7.36 3.23 14.34
C GLY A 61 -8.54 4.17 14.13
N SER A 62 -9.21 4.07 12.98
CA SER A 62 -10.42 4.86 12.70
C SER A 62 -11.59 4.54 13.65
N GLN A 63 -11.76 3.28 14.06
CA GLN A 63 -12.83 2.87 14.97
C GLN A 63 -12.64 3.38 16.39
N VAL A 64 -11.40 3.50 16.86
CA VAL A 64 -11.08 4.01 18.22
C VAL A 64 -10.81 5.51 18.26
N SER A 65 -10.89 6.21 17.13
CA SER A 65 -10.54 7.64 17.01
C SER A 65 -11.32 8.56 17.97
N ALA A 66 -12.57 8.22 18.29
CA ALA A 66 -13.37 8.99 19.25
C ALA A 66 -13.07 8.66 20.72
N THR A 67 -12.49 7.48 21.01
CA THR A 67 -12.29 6.98 22.38
C THR A 67 -10.85 7.02 22.85
N SER A 68 -9.87 6.86 21.94
CA SER A 68 -8.44 6.88 22.29
C SER A 68 -7.57 7.46 21.16
N LYS A 69 -7.17 8.71 21.35
CA LYS A 69 -6.24 9.46 20.49
C LYS A 69 -4.87 8.78 20.38
N THR A 70 -4.34 8.31 21.51
CA THR A 70 -3.04 7.63 21.57
C THR A 70 -3.07 6.31 20.82
N THR A 71 -4.14 5.52 21.00
CA THR A 71 -4.29 4.24 20.29
C THR A 71 -4.53 4.45 18.79
N GLU A 72 -5.29 5.49 18.40
CA GLU A 72 -5.44 5.86 16.99
C GLU A 72 -4.08 6.16 16.35
N LEU A 73 -3.25 7.00 16.98
CA LEU A 73 -1.91 7.33 16.48
C LEU A 73 -1.02 6.09 16.35
N GLU A 74 -1.00 5.26 17.38
CA GLU A 74 -0.15 4.07 17.42
C GLU A 74 -0.54 3.07 16.33
N LEU A 75 -1.83 2.80 16.14
CA LEU A 75 -2.29 1.91 15.08
C LEU A 75 -1.94 2.45 13.68
N ASN A 76 -2.03 3.76 13.46
CA ASN A 76 -1.60 4.35 12.19
C ASN A 76 -0.07 4.23 11.99
N ARG A 77 0.73 4.32 13.06
CA ARG A 77 2.20 4.09 13.00
C ARG A 77 2.53 2.64 12.67
N VAL A 78 1.86 1.67 13.30
CA VAL A 78 2.01 0.24 12.97
C VAL A 78 1.62 -0.04 11.52
N ALA A 79 0.53 0.56 11.02
CA ALA A 79 0.15 0.42 9.62
C ALA A 79 1.23 0.96 8.67
N ARG A 80 1.85 2.10 8.99
CA ARG A 80 2.97 2.67 8.23
C ARG A 80 4.21 1.77 8.26
N GLU A 81 4.49 1.13 9.39
CA GLU A 81 5.61 0.20 9.52
C GLU A 81 5.41 -1.07 8.69
N SER A 82 4.21 -1.67 8.75
CA SER A 82 3.88 -2.82 7.89
C SER A 82 3.98 -2.51 6.39
N LEU A 83 3.67 -1.27 5.97
CA LEU A 83 3.90 -0.86 4.58
C LEU A 83 5.38 -0.83 4.21
N GLU A 84 6.26 -0.37 5.10
CA GLU A 84 7.70 -0.38 4.83
C GLU A 84 8.26 -1.81 4.75
N GLU A 85 7.83 -2.71 5.63
CA GLU A 85 8.18 -4.13 5.53
C GLU A 85 7.69 -4.74 4.21
N LEU A 86 6.45 -4.43 3.81
CA LEU A 86 5.92 -4.88 2.53
C LEU A 86 6.70 -4.30 1.33
N ARG A 87 7.17 -3.05 1.41
CA ARG A 87 8.05 -2.47 0.37
C ARG A 87 9.35 -3.25 0.26
N LEU A 88 10.00 -3.50 1.40
CA LEU A 88 11.25 -4.27 1.46
C LEU A 88 11.08 -5.68 0.92
N ASP A 89 9.91 -6.29 1.10
CA ASP A 89 9.60 -7.60 0.54
C ASP A 89 9.53 -7.60 -1.00
N TYR A 90 8.88 -6.59 -1.60
CA TYR A 90 8.89 -6.43 -3.06
C TYR A 90 10.29 -6.12 -3.60
N GLU A 91 11.06 -5.27 -2.94
CA GLU A 91 12.45 -4.97 -3.31
C GLU A 91 13.33 -6.22 -3.19
N GLY A 92 13.12 -7.00 -2.13
CA GLY A 92 13.76 -8.30 -1.92
C GLY A 92 13.44 -9.29 -3.04
N PHE A 93 12.18 -9.39 -3.44
CA PHE A 93 11.76 -10.22 -4.57
C PHE A 93 12.46 -9.79 -5.87
N LEU A 94 12.47 -8.49 -6.17
CA LEU A 94 13.12 -7.96 -7.38
C LEU A 94 14.62 -8.28 -7.38
N ARG A 95 15.31 -8.00 -6.26
CA ARG A 95 16.74 -8.26 -6.09
C ARG A 95 17.08 -9.74 -6.26
N GLN A 96 16.32 -10.64 -5.65
CA GLN A 96 16.56 -12.09 -5.72
C GLN A 96 16.36 -12.66 -7.13
N ASN A 97 15.55 -11.99 -7.97
CA ASN A 97 15.25 -12.42 -9.33
C ASN A 97 16.01 -11.62 -10.41
N ASN A 98 17.02 -10.83 -10.02
CA ASN A 98 17.79 -9.95 -10.92
C ASN A 98 16.91 -8.98 -11.73
N MET A 99 15.83 -8.49 -11.12
CA MET A 99 14.91 -7.51 -11.70
C MET A 99 15.18 -6.12 -11.12
N SER A 100 14.89 -5.08 -11.89
CA SER A 100 15.23 -3.71 -11.49
C SER A 100 14.11 -3.04 -10.69
N VAL A 101 14.49 -2.32 -9.63
CA VAL A 101 13.59 -1.37 -8.94
C VAL A 101 13.56 -0.07 -9.75
N TRP A 102 12.37 0.50 -9.96
CA TRP A 102 12.23 1.77 -10.67
C TRP A 102 12.77 2.92 -9.83
N PRO A 103 13.57 3.83 -10.41
CA PRO A 103 14.02 5.03 -9.72
C PRO A 103 12.82 5.91 -9.33
N TYR A 104 13.04 6.78 -8.35
CA TYR A 104 11.98 7.62 -7.78
C TYR A 104 11.24 8.48 -8.82
N ASP A 105 11.98 9.00 -9.82
CA ASP A 105 11.50 9.87 -10.89
C ASP A 105 11.00 9.12 -12.14
N ASP A 106 10.89 7.79 -12.08
CA ASP A 106 10.42 6.99 -13.20
C ASP A 106 8.98 7.38 -13.59
N ARG A 107 8.80 7.76 -14.87
CA ARG A 107 7.50 8.17 -15.41
C ARG A 107 6.41 7.11 -15.21
N ARG A 108 6.76 5.82 -15.14
CA ARG A 108 5.80 4.74 -14.90
C ARG A 108 5.13 4.90 -13.54
N ARG A 109 5.88 5.24 -12.49
CA ARG A 109 5.34 5.50 -11.15
C ARG A 109 4.27 6.57 -11.20
N LYS A 110 4.61 7.74 -11.77
CA LYS A 110 3.68 8.85 -11.94
C LYS A 110 2.42 8.44 -12.73
N THR A 111 2.57 7.73 -13.84
CA THR A 111 1.41 7.29 -14.64
C THR A 111 0.52 6.26 -13.93
N LEU A 112 1.03 5.56 -12.92
CA LEU A 112 0.22 4.66 -12.10
C LEU A 112 -0.54 5.45 -11.04
N THR A 113 0.14 6.33 -10.30
CA THR A 113 -0.47 7.20 -9.29
C THR A 113 -1.56 8.09 -9.90
N ASP A 114 -1.31 8.71 -11.06
CA ASP A 114 -2.26 9.58 -11.76
C ASP A 114 -3.51 8.81 -12.23
N ARG A 115 -3.41 7.50 -12.46
CA ARG A 115 -4.52 6.67 -12.92
C ARG A 115 -5.57 6.41 -11.83
N LYS A 116 -5.19 6.54 -10.55
CA LYS A 116 -6.06 6.30 -9.39
C LYS A 116 -6.87 5.00 -9.53
N CYS A 117 -6.17 3.90 -9.84
CA CYS A 117 -6.80 2.60 -9.97
C CYS A 117 -7.61 2.28 -8.70
N ALA A 118 -8.84 1.80 -8.86
CA ALA A 118 -9.70 1.40 -7.76
C ALA A 118 -9.66 -0.11 -7.50
N THR A 119 -9.21 -0.90 -8.50
CA THR A 119 -9.24 -2.36 -8.46
C THR A 119 -7.93 -2.98 -8.89
N VAL A 120 -7.65 -4.20 -8.40
CA VAL A 120 -6.46 -4.97 -8.81
C VAL A 120 -6.48 -5.29 -10.31
N ASP A 121 -7.66 -5.41 -10.92
CA ASP A 121 -7.79 -5.64 -12.37
C ASP A 121 -7.37 -4.42 -13.18
N GLU A 122 -7.71 -3.21 -12.74
CA GLU A 122 -7.23 -1.98 -13.38
C GLU A 122 -5.70 -1.86 -13.32
N VAL A 123 -5.09 -2.23 -12.19
CA VAL A 123 -3.63 -2.29 -12.07
C VAL A 123 -3.05 -3.36 -12.98
N ALA A 124 -3.63 -4.56 -13.02
CA ALA A 124 -3.18 -5.64 -13.90
C ALA A 124 -3.26 -5.25 -15.39
N LEU A 125 -4.36 -4.59 -15.80
CA LEU A 125 -4.51 -4.05 -17.15
C LEU A 125 -3.44 -3.00 -17.45
N TRP A 126 -3.15 -2.10 -16.51
CA TRP A 126 -2.07 -1.14 -16.64
C TRP A 126 -0.70 -1.82 -16.80
N VAL A 127 -0.41 -2.84 -15.98
CA VAL A 127 0.85 -3.63 -16.05
C VAL A 127 1.00 -4.27 -17.44
N LEU A 128 -0.06 -4.91 -17.94
CA LEU A 128 -0.07 -5.54 -19.26
C LEU A 128 0.11 -4.53 -20.40
N GLN A 129 -0.50 -3.34 -20.29
CA GLN A 129 -0.32 -2.26 -21.26
C GLN A 129 1.13 -1.77 -21.30
N LYS A 130 1.76 -1.59 -20.13
CA LYS A 130 3.17 -1.18 -20.04
C LYS A 130 4.10 -2.24 -20.62
N HIS A 131 3.87 -3.52 -20.29
CA HIS A 131 4.63 -4.63 -20.83
C HIS A 131 4.55 -4.66 -22.36
N LYS A 132 3.33 -4.65 -22.93
CA LYS A 132 3.12 -4.68 -24.39
C LYS A 132 3.78 -3.51 -25.11
N ARG A 133 3.68 -2.30 -24.55
CA ARG A 133 4.31 -1.10 -25.12
C ARG A 133 5.83 -1.23 -25.16
N GLN A 134 6.44 -1.67 -24.06
CA GLN A 134 7.89 -1.86 -23.99
C GLN A 134 8.39 -3.00 -24.89
N SER A 135 7.59 -4.06 -25.07
CA SER A 135 7.89 -5.11 -26.05
C SER A 135 7.79 -4.60 -27.50
N ALA A 136 6.80 -3.76 -27.82
CA ALA A 136 6.58 -3.23 -29.16
C ALA A 136 7.63 -2.18 -29.57
N GLU A 137 8.14 -1.39 -28.61
CA GLU A 137 9.16 -0.35 -28.80
C GLU A 137 10.59 -0.90 -29.03
N ARG A 138 10.74 -2.21 -29.32
CA ARG A 138 11.99 -2.91 -29.71
C ARG A 138 13.10 -2.92 -28.66
N SER A 139 12.84 -3.58 -27.54
CA SER A 139 13.91 -4.13 -26.70
C SER A 139 13.79 -5.64 -26.69
N SER A 140 14.86 -6.36 -27.06
CA SER A 140 15.06 -7.78 -26.76
C SER A 140 15.01 -8.10 -25.25
N PHE A 141 14.80 -7.08 -24.40
CA PHE A 141 14.76 -7.11 -22.95
C PHE A 141 13.55 -6.32 -22.41
N ALA A 142 12.34 -6.59 -22.91
CA ALA A 142 11.14 -6.08 -22.23
C ALA A 142 11.15 -6.59 -20.77
N PRO A 143 10.94 -5.72 -19.77
CA PRO A 143 11.00 -6.15 -18.39
C PRO A 143 9.92 -7.19 -18.14
N PRO A 144 10.23 -8.28 -17.42
CA PRO A 144 9.28 -9.36 -17.20
C PRO A 144 8.06 -8.84 -16.43
N LEU A 145 6.89 -9.41 -16.68
CA LEU A 145 5.65 -9.05 -15.97
C LEU A 145 5.80 -8.97 -14.43
N PRO A 146 6.45 -9.92 -13.73
CA PRO A 146 6.68 -9.81 -12.29
C PRO A 146 7.47 -8.55 -11.89
N GLU A 147 8.40 -8.07 -12.72
CA GLU A 147 9.14 -6.83 -12.44
C GLU A 147 8.20 -5.62 -12.44
N ILE A 148 7.39 -5.48 -13.49
CA ILE A 148 6.46 -4.35 -13.62
C ILE A 148 5.42 -4.40 -12.49
N PHE A 149 4.93 -5.60 -12.16
CA PHE A 149 3.92 -5.79 -11.11
C PHE A 149 4.48 -5.47 -9.72
N ALA A 150 5.66 -5.95 -9.37
CA ALA A 150 6.30 -5.65 -8.08
C ALA A 150 6.61 -4.15 -7.95
N ASN A 151 7.08 -3.50 -9.02
CA ASN A 151 7.30 -2.05 -9.01
C ASN A 151 6.00 -1.23 -8.92
N ALA A 152 4.91 -1.71 -9.52
CA ALA A 152 3.59 -1.12 -9.32
C ALA A 152 3.16 -1.21 -7.85
N ALA A 153 3.40 -2.36 -7.20
CA ALA A 153 3.14 -2.54 -5.78
C ALA A 153 3.97 -1.58 -4.92
N ILE A 154 5.29 -1.50 -5.15
CA ILE A 154 6.18 -0.55 -4.46
C ILE A 154 5.69 0.90 -4.60
N THR A 155 5.22 1.28 -5.79
CA THR A 155 4.67 2.63 -6.03
C THR A 155 3.44 2.88 -5.16
N LEU A 156 2.49 1.93 -5.13
CA LEU A 156 1.28 2.05 -4.30
C LEU A 156 1.59 2.01 -2.80
N THR A 157 2.60 1.26 -2.37
CA THR A 157 3.10 1.29 -1.00
C THR A 157 3.61 2.68 -0.62
N ILE A 158 4.37 3.33 -1.49
CA ILE A 158 4.88 4.70 -1.27
C ILE A 158 3.74 5.72 -1.22
N ASP A 159 2.74 5.57 -2.10
CA ASP A 159 1.54 6.42 -2.09
C ASP A 159 0.76 6.24 -0.78
N ALA A 160 0.55 4.99 -0.33
CA ALA A 160 -0.11 4.70 0.95
C ALA A 160 0.68 5.24 2.16
N CYS A 161 2.01 5.06 2.19
CA CYS A 161 2.88 5.64 3.23
C CYS A 161 2.75 7.17 3.28
N SER A 162 2.73 7.82 2.11
CA SER A 162 2.59 9.28 2.02
C SER A 162 1.25 9.76 2.57
N LEU A 163 0.16 9.04 2.29
CA LEU A 163 -1.17 9.32 2.82
C LEU A 163 -1.25 9.11 4.34
N LEU A 164 -0.70 7.99 4.85
CA LEU A 164 -0.64 7.73 6.29
C LEU A 164 0.22 8.76 7.03
N ASN A 165 1.36 9.16 6.48
CA ASN A 165 2.19 10.20 7.09
C ASN A 165 1.43 11.53 7.21
N ARG A 166 0.65 11.92 6.19
CA ARG A 166 -0.21 13.11 6.27
C ARG A 166 -1.28 12.97 7.35
N GLN A 167 -1.88 11.78 7.48
CA GLN A 167 -2.87 11.48 8.51
C GLN A 167 -2.26 11.55 9.91
N ILE A 168 -1.14 10.87 10.16
CA ILE A 168 -0.40 10.89 11.44
C ILE A 168 -0.01 12.32 11.82
N ASN A 169 0.59 13.07 10.89
CA ASN A 169 0.98 14.47 11.13
C ASN A 169 -0.22 15.37 11.47
N THR A 170 -1.40 15.07 10.91
CA THR A 170 -2.64 15.82 11.21
C THR A 170 -3.15 15.48 12.61
N LEU A 171 -3.15 14.20 12.96
CA LEU A 171 -3.53 13.72 14.30
C LEU A 171 -2.60 14.27 15.38
N GLU A 172 -1.28 14.24 15.17
CA GLU A 172 -0.30 14.78 16.13
C GLU A 172 -0.51 16.27 16.40
N LYS A 173 -0.79 17.06 15.34
CA LYS A 173 -1.15 18.49 15.49
C LYS A 173 -2.46 18.66 16.25
N ARG A 174 -3.48 17.84 15.98
CA ARG A 174 -4.79 17.90 16.64
C ARG A 174 -4.70 17.53 18.13
N PHE A 175 -3.77 16.65 18.49
CA PHE A 175 -3.63 16.13 19.85
C PHE A 175 -2.59 16.88 20.69
N GLY A 176 -1.80 17.76 20.08
CA GLY A 176 -0.77 18.54 20.77
C GLY A 176 0.48 17.72 21.13
N THR A 177 0.74 16.61 20.44
CA THR A 177 1.88 15.70 20.70
C THR A 177 3.13 16.09 19.91
N LYS A 178 3.52 17.37 19.93
CA LYS A 178 4.79 17.84 19.33
C LYS A 178 5.84 18.14 20.37
#